data_AF-A0A1F8QQH0-F1
#
_entry.id   AF-A0A1F8QQH0-F1
#
_cell.length_a   1.000
_cell.length_b   1.000
_cell.length_c   1.000
_cell.angle_alpha   90.00
_cell.angle_beta   90.00
_cell.angle_gamma   90.00
#
_symmetry.space_group_name_H-M   'P 1'
#
loop_
_entity.id
_entity.type
_entity.pdbx_description
1 polymer ?
#
loop_
_entity_poly.entity_id
_entity_poly.type
_entity_poly.pdbx_seq_one_letter_code
_entity_poly.pdbx_strand_id
1 'polypeptide(L)'
;MSWLEDILLAEIHRETYVAILKSWIPHGKKADFAHKIGITREYLSYLCALDYPTNDKTPAKRLPSPQLTRKIAKALPAPPEVKHSLIENIELAHAQNVRQYYTMREFTARRNVGELLAEIGLGHGKATFGVDLTEVRRAYRAVRDASASLLRKLSLEIYPASYVQTCLYLHDAQCVLDRADDALRYAKLARLVLENTDIYEEGFSKEQVDYLDVNAIRGVGVAYHNLELDRRAQFSYAHARSTSGYQNSPLFWEPLVGRDVLNAMSQTPRYSIREANQIAYKIEKICEKRGDEFTLLLARESWLRCLIQHEKWKLAQRVYQEEIERIPRLPYIGSLHRAFLLKSGAQLSWEMGDMATWQERIGETLKLMHKAGLSHQMRTLKQAYGSNLKSVIDSLGLADG
;
A
#
# COMPACT_ATOMS: atom_id res chain seq x y z
N MET A 1 17.27 -5.78 -19.62
CA MET A 1 16.07 -5.93 -18.79
C MET A 1 16.52 -5.70 -17.37
N SER A 2 15.93 -4.71 -16.69
CA SER A 2 16.31 -4.37 -15.31
C SER A 2 15.90 -5.48 -14.35
N TRP A 3 16.52 -5.55 -13.17
CA TRP A 3 16.19 -6.57 -12.19
C TRP A 3 14.74 -6.44 -11.70
N LEU A 4 14.24 -5.21 -11.53
CA LEU A 4 12.85 -4.97 -11.17
C LEU A 4 11.86 -5.35 -12.29
N GLU A 5 12.23 -5.21 -13.57
CA GLU A 5 11.39 -5.67 -14.71
C GLU A 5 11.15 -7.17 -14.67
N ASP A 6 12.18 -7.97 -14.35
CA ASP A 6 12.01 -9.42 -14.21
C ASP A 6 11.01 -9.77 -13.09
N ILE A 7 11.00 -9.00 -12.00
CA ILE A 7 10.05 -9.17 -10.89
C ILE A 7 8.63 -8.81 -11.36
N LEU A 8 8.48 -7.69 -12.06
CA LEU A 8 7.20 -7.25 -12.61
C LEU A 8 6.62 -8.30 -13.57
N LEU A 9 7.44 -8.84 -14.49
CA LEU A 9 7.04 -9.91 -15.40
C LEU A 9 6.63 -11.17 -14.64
N ALA A 10 7.39 -11.55 -13.61
CA ALA A 10 7.03 -12.68 -12.76
C ALA A 10 5.68 -12.48 -12.05
N GLU A 11 5.34 -11.25 -11.66
CA GLU A 11 4.04 -10.92 -11.06
C GLU A 11 2.91 -10.90 -12.11
N ILE A 12 3.16 -10.45 -13.34
CA ILE A 12 2.16 -10.54 -14.44
C ILE A 12 1.76 -12.00 -14.66
N HIS A 13 2.75 -12.89 -14.84
CA HIS A 13 2.46 -14.31 -15.04
C HIS A 13 1.77 -14.95 -13.83
N ARG A 14 2.14 -14.50 -12.62
CA ARG A 14 1.48 -14.94 -11.38
C ARG A 14 0.02 -14.51 -11.30
N GLU A 15 -0.26 -13.24 -11.55
CA GLU A 15 -1.62 -12.70 -11.59
C GLU A 15 -2.47 -13.48 -12.60
N THR A 16 -1.92 -13.76 -13.79
CA THR A 16 -2.58 -14.54 -14.83
C THR A 16 -2.93 -15.96 -14.37
N TYR A 17 -1.97 -16.73 -13.86
CA TYR A 17 -2.29 -18.11 -13.44
C TYR A 17 -3.24 -18.13 -12.24
N VAL A 18 -3.12 -17.17 -11.30
CA VAL A 18 -4.04 -17.06 -10.16
C VAL A 18 -5.45 -16.73 -10.63
N ALA A 19 -5.60 -15.85 -11.61
CA ALA A 19 -6.90 -15.54 -12.22
C ALA A 19 -7.52 -16.78 -12.87
N ILE A 20 -6.73 -17.56 -13.62
CA ILE A 20 -7.18 -18.84 -14.20
C ILE A 20 -7.65 -19.79 -13.09
N LEU A 21 -6.86 -19.97 -12.02
CA LEU A 21 -7.25 -20.85 -10.91
C LEU A 21 -8.53 -20.39 -10.22
N LYS A 22 -8.68 -19.08 -9.96
CA LYS A 22 -9.89 -18.54 -9.33
C LYS A 22 -11.12 -18.66 -10.23
N SER A 23 -10.96 -18.52 -11.54
CA SER A 23 -12.05 -18.62 -12.51
C SER A 23 -12.56 -20.06 -12.66
N TRP A 24 -11.65 -21.04 -12.65
CA TRP A 24 -11.97 -22.43 -12.98
C TRP A 24 -12.10 -23.36 -11.76
N ILE A 25 -11.72 -22.91 -10.56
CA ILE A 25 -12.00 -23.64 -9.32
C ILE A 25 -13.31 -23.08 -8.74
N PRO A 26 -14.41 -23.86 -8.77
CA PRO A 26 -15.71 -23.36 -8.32
C PRO A 26 -15.67 -22.89 -6.86
N HIS A 27 -16.45 -21.84 -6.55
CA HIS A 27 -16.69 -21.42 -5.18
C HIS A 27 -17.25 -22.59 -4.36
N GLY A 28 -16.71 -22.79 -3.15
CA GLY A 28 -17.05 -23.93 -2.30
C GLY A 28 -16.35 -25.26 -2.62
N LYS A 29 -15.66 -25.38 -3.76
CA LYS A 29 -14.97 -26.63 -4.18
C LYS A 29 -13.45 -26.62 -3.99
N LYS A 30 -12.92 -25.61 -3.28
CA LYS A 30 -11.46 -25.50 -3.02
C LYS A 30 -10.90 -26.69 -2.23
N ALA A 31 -11.66 -27.21 -1.25
CA ALA A 31 -11.21 -28.36 -0.44
C ALA A 31 -11.12 -29.63 -1.31
N ASP A 32 -12.20 -29.94 -2.05
CA ASP A 32 -12.25 -31.08 -2.97
C ASP A 32 -11.14 -31.00 -4.03
N PHE A 33 -10.93 -29.81 -4.61
CA PHE A 33 -9.87 -29.59 -5.59
C PHE A 33 -8.48 -29.78 -5.00
N ALA A 34 -8.20 -29.22 -3.82
CA ALA A 34 -6.92 -29.38 -3.12
C ALA A 34 -6.63 -30.87 -2.83
N HIS A 35 -7.63 -31.60 -2.33
CA HIS A 35 -7.53 -33.04 -2.09
C HIS A 35 -7.21 -33.80 -3.39
N LYS A 36 -7.89 -33.49 -4.51
CA LYS A 36 -7.68 -34.12 -5.82
C LYS A 36 -6.25 -33.98 -6.35
N ILE A 37 -5.55 -32.88 -6.03
CA ILE A 37 -4.16 -32.65 -6.45
C ILE A 37 -3.13 -32.99 -5.36
N GLY A 38 -3.58 -33.49 -4.20
CA GLY A 38 -2.74 -33.96 -3.11
C GLY A 38 -2.07 -32.84 -2.30
N ILE A 39 -2.75 -31.72 -2.09
CA ILE A 39 -2.30 -30.62 -1.22
C ILE A 39 -3.39 -30.26 -0.21
N THR A 40 -3.03 -29.47 0.81
CA THR A 40 -4.02 -28.94 1.76
C THR A 40 -4.80 -27.77 1.16
N ARG A 41 -6.00 -27.51 1.69
CA ARG A 41 -6.82 -26.34 1.31
C ARG A 41 -6.08 -25.03 1.56
N GLU A 42 -5.31 -24.98 2.64
CA GLU A 42 -4.49 -23.83 3.05
C GLU A 42 -3.39 -23.60 2.00
N TYR A 43 -2.69 -24.65 1.58
CA TYR A 43 -1.66 -24.54 0.55
C TYR A 43 -2.22 -24.06 -0.79
N LEU A 44 -3.39 -24.57 -1.20
CA LEU A 44 -4.08 -24.07 -2.41
C LEU A 44 -4.45 -22.58 -2.27
N SER A 45 -4.90 -22.18 -1.09
CA SER A 45 -5.21 -20.77 -0.80
C SER A 45 -3.97 -19.90 -0.91
N TYR A 46 -2.79 -20.43 -0.54
CA TYR A 46 -1.51 -19.72 -0.69
C TYR A 46 -1.10 -19.57 -2.15
N LEU A 47 -1.27 -20.62 -2.97
CA LEU A 47 -1.02 -20.52 -4.41
C LEU A 47 -1.94 -19.50 -5.09
N CYS A 48 -3.17 -19.34 -4.60
CA CYS A 48 -4.15 -18.39 -5.13
C CYS A 48 -4.10 -17.00 -4.49
N ALA A 49 -3.23 -16.79 -3.50
CA ALA A 49 -3.06 -15.50 -2.82
C ALA A 49 -1.94 -14.71 -3.49
N LEU A 50 -2.25 -13.48 -3.89
CA LEU A 50 -1.25 -12.54 -4.43
C LEU A 50 -0.56 -11.76 -3.31
N ASP A 51 -1.26 -11.54 -2.21
CA ASP A 51 -0.83 -10.76 -1.04
C ASP A 51 -0.83 -11.68 0.19
N TYR A 52 0.31 -12.34 0.45
CA TYR A 52 0.46 -13.29 1.56
C TYR A 52 1.46 -12.75 2.60
N PRO A 53 1.30 -13.05 3.91
CA PRO A 53 2.25 -12.67 4.94
C PRO A 53 3.70 -12.99 4.58
N THR A 54 4.58 -12.01 4.75
CA THR A 54 6.04 -12.21 4.76
C THR A 54 6.50 -12.45 6.18
N ASN A 55 6.30 -13.66 6.69
CA ASN A 55 6.96 -14.09 7.91
C ASN A 55 8.33 -14.72 7.57
N ASP A 56 9.32 -14.53 8.45
CA ASP A 56 10.74 -14.85 8.19
C ASP A 56 11.01 -16.34 7.86
N LYS A 57 10.01 -17.21 8.04
CA LYS A 57 10.08 -18.66 7.76
C LYS A 57 9.43 -19.06 6.43
N THR A 58 8.74 -18.16 5.73
CA THR A 58 7.98 -18.49 4.54
C THR A 58 8.27 -17.49 3.42
N PRO A 59 8.70 -17.93 2.23
CA PRO A 59 8.85 -17.00 1.12
C PRO A 59 7.50 -16.34 0.82
N ALA A 60 7.51 -15.01 0.62
CA ALA A 60 6.38 -14.19 0.19
C ALA A 60 5.62 -14.77 -1.02
N LYS A 61 6.34 -15.60 -1.80
CA LYS A 61 5.94 -16.18 -3.06
C LYS A 61 6.14 -17.70 -3.00
N ARG A 62 5.03 -18.45 -3.03
CA ARG A 62 5.05 -19.91 -3.24
C ARG A 62 4.60 -20.17 -4.67
N LEU A 63 5.55 -20.59 -5.52
CA LEU A 63 5.21 -21.12 -6.83
C LEU A 63 4.97 -22.63 -6.72
N PRO A 64 4.00 -23.18 -7.48
CA PRO A 64 3.84 -24.62 -7.56
C PRO A 64 5.07 -25.25 -8.22
N SER A 65 5.52 -26.39 -7.70
CA SER A 65 6.58 -27.17 -8.35
C SER A 65 6.11 -27.70 -9.71
N PRO A 66 7.00 -28.04 -10.65
CA PRO A 66 6.60 -28.58 -11.96
C PRO A 66 5.65 -29.79 -11.87
N GLN A 67 5.87 -30.66 -10.87
CA GLN A 67 4.98 -31.79 -10.61
C GLN A 67 3.59 -31.34 -10.17
N LEU A 68 3.52 -30.37 -9.25
CA LEU A 68 2.25 -29.82 -8.79
C LEU A 68 1.52 -29.06 -9.90
N THR A 69 2.24 -28.30 -10.73
CA THR A 69 1.71 -27.63 -11.92
C THR A 69 0.98 -28.60 -12.85
N ARG A 70 1.61 -29.74 -13.17
CA ARG A 70 0.98 -30.80 -13.98
C ARG A 70 -0.26 -31.39 -13.30
N LYS A 71 -0.23 -31.63 -11.99
CA LYS A 71 -1.39 -32.11 -11.23
C LYS A 71 -2.55 -31.12 -11.26
N ILE A 72 -2.26 -29.83 -11.04
CA ILE A 72 -3.24 -28.74 -11.13
C ILE A 72 -3.86 -28.71 -12.52
N ALA A 73 -3.04 -28.64 -13.58
CA ALA A 73 -3.53 -28.57 -14.95
C ALA A 73 -4.38 -29.79 -15.34
N LYS A 74 -3.99 -31.01 -14.92
CA LYS A 74 -4.78 -32.23 -15.15
C LYS A 74 -6.12 -32.21 -14.41
N ALA A 75 -6.14 -31.70 -13.18
CA ALA A 75 -7.32 -31.72 -12.33
C ALA A 75 -8.32 -30.58 -12.64
N LEU A 76 -7.86 -29.49 -13.25
CA LEU A 76 -8.66 -28.29 -13.53
C LEU A 76 -9.78 -28.61 -14.53
N PRO A 77 -11.04 -28.23 -14.25
CA PRO A 77 -12.17 -28.47 -15.15
C PRO A 77 -12.21 -27.44 -16.29
N ALA A 78 -11.08 -27.23 -16.98
CA ALA A 78 -10.91 -26.24 -18.02
C ALA A 78 -10.55 -26.88 -19.39
N PRO A 79 -10.81 -26.19 -20.51
CA PRO A 79 -10.35 -26.60 -21.85
C PRO A 79 -8.82 -26.79 -21.94
N PRO A 80 -8.32 -27.60 -22.88
CA PRO A 80 -6.89 -27.81 -23.09
C PRO A 80 -6.07 -26.53 -23.25
N GLU A 81 -6.63 -25.52 -23.93
CA GLU A 81 -5.97 -24.24 -24.21
C GLU A 81 -5.74 -23.46 -22.92
N VAL A 82 -6.74 -23.43 -22.04
CA VAL A 82 -6.64 -22.80 -20.71
C VAL A 82 -5.65 -23.53 -19.83
N LYS A 83 -5.63 -24.86 -19.87
CA LYS A 83 -4.66 -25.68 -19.13
C LYS A 83 -3.23 -25.43 -19.61
N HIS A 84 -3.03 -25.28 -20.93
CA HIS A 84 -1.75 -24.94 -21.52
C HIS A 84 -1.29 -23.56 -21.06
N SER A 85 -2.16 -22.55 -21.18
CA SER A 85 -1.88 -21.18 -20.71
C SER A 85 -1.57 -21.12 -19.21
N LEU A 86 -2.24 -21.93 -18.38
CA LEU A 86 -1.93 -22.05 -16.96
C LEU A 86 -0.51 -22.56 -16.72
N ILE A 87 -0.13 -23.65 -17.41
CA ILE A 87 1.21 -24.24 -17.28
C ILE A 87 2.26 -23.23 -17.71
N GLU A 88 2.08 -22.63 -18.89
CA GLU A 88 2.98 -21.63 -19.45
C GLU A 88 3.22 -20.47 -18.47
N ASN A 89 2.15 -19.88 -17.92
CA ASN A 89 2.29 -18.77 -16.97
C ASN A 89 2.95 -19.19 -15.66
N ILE A 90 2.71 -20.41 -15.16
CA ILE A 90 3.42 -20.89 -13.97
C ILE A 90 4.92 -21.09 -14.27
N GLU A 91 5.26 -21.65 -15.43
CA GLU A 91 6.65 -21.89 -15.84
C GLU A 91 7.40 -20.58 -16.08
N LEU A 92 6.78 -19.60 -16.76
CA LEU A 92 7.35 -18.28 -16.96
C LEU A 92 7.54 -17.54 -15.63
N ALA A 93 6.56 -17.58 -14.73
CA ALA A 93 6.73 -17.02 -13.37
C ALA A 93 7.91 -17.67 -12.63
N HIS A 94 8.13 -18.98 -12.83
CA HIS A 94 9.25 -19.69 -12.23
C HIS A 94 10.59 -19.28 -12.83
N ALA A 95 10.68 -19.24 -14.16
CA ALA A 95 11.88 -18.83 -14.88
C ALA A 95 12.32 -17.42 -14.49
N GLN A 96 11.38 -16.47 -14.37
CA GLN A 96 11.69 -15.10 -13.97
C GLN A 96 12.14 -14.99 -12.51
N ASN A 97 11.53 -15.74 -11.58
CA ASN A 97 12.00 -15.77 -10.20
C ASN A 97 13.41 -16.37 -10.07
N VAL A 98 13.76 -17.35 -10.90
CA VAL A 98 15.10 -17.93 -10.92
C VAL A 98 16.12 -16.90 -11.43
N ARG A 99 15.80 -16.18 -12.52
CA ARG A 99 16.64 -15.07 -13.01
C ARG A 99 16.84 -14.00 -11.94
N GLN A 100 15.76 -13.54 -11.32
CA GLN A 100 15.78 -12.57 -10.22
C GLN A 100 16.75 -12.99 -9.10
N TYR A 101 16.72 -14.26 -8.69
CA TYR A 101 17.59 -14.78 -7.65
C TYR A 101 19.08 -14.70 -8.04
N TYR A 102 19.42 -15.10 -9.27
CA TYR A 102 20.79 -15.04 -9.76
C TYR A 102 21.29 -13.61 -9.93
N THR A 103 20.47 -12.72 -10.49
CA THR A 103 20.78 -11.29 -10.61
C THR A 103 21.06 -10.67 -9.23
N MET A 104 20.14 -10.85 -8.27
CA MET A 104 20.33 -10.38 -6.89
C MET A 104 21.62 -10.90 -6.26
N ARG A 105 21.94 -12.19 -6.47
CA ARG A 105 23.18 -12.80 -5.96
C ARG A 105 24.43 -12.17 -6.59
N GLU A 106 24.40 -11.84 -7.88
CA GLU A 106 25.51 -11.20 -8.58
C GLU A 106 25.77 -9.78 -8.06
N PHE A 107 24.72 -8.96 -7.93
CA PHE A 107 24.82 -7.58 -7.43
C PHE A 107 25.31 -7.52 -5.98
N THR A 108 24.78 -8.38 -5.11
CA THR A 108 25.21 -8.46 -3.70
C THR A 108 26.64 -8.96 -3.58
N ALA A 109 27.07 -9.93 -4.40
CA ALA A 109 28.46 -10.39 -4.44
C ALA A 109 29.44 -9.30 -4.92
N ARG A 110 29.00 -8.42 -5.84
CA ARG A 110 29.80 -7.27 -6.32
C ARG A 110 29.73 -6.04 -5.42
N ARG A 111 29.08 -6.13 -4.25
CA ARG A 111 28.86 -5.00 -3.32
C ARG A 111 28.12 -3.81 -3.93
N ASN A 112 27.36 -4.03 -4.99
CA ASN A 112 26.64 -2.97 -5.70
C ASN A 112 25.17 -2.87 -5.22
N VAL A 113 25.01 -2.68 -3.91
CA VAL A 113 23.69 -2.58 -3.26
C VAL A 113 22.97 -1.30 -3.65
N GLY A 114 23.71 -0.21 -3.86
CA GLY A 114 23.15 1.09 -4.22
C GLY A 114 22.34 1.07 -5.52
N GLU A 115 22.78 0.33 -6.55
CA GLU A 115 22.04 0.19 -7.80
C GLU A 115 20.70 -0.55 -7.60
N LEU A 116 20.69 -1.63 -6.82
CA LEU A 116 19.44 -2.33 -6.49
C LEU A 116 18.48 -1.44 -5.70
N LEU A 117 19.00 -0.67 -4.75
CA LEU A 117 18.20 0.25 -3.94
C LEU A 117 17.64 1.40 -4.79
N ALA A 118 18.41 1.91 -5.74
CA ALA A 118 17.95 2.91 -6.71
C ALA A 118 16.85 2.35 -7.63
N GLU A 119 16.98 1.11 -8.13
CA GLU A 119 15.93 0.44 -8.89
C GLU A 119 14.64 0.28 -8.08
N ILE A 120 14.75 -0.17 -6.81
CA ILE A 120 13.60 -0.25 -5.90
C ILE A 120 12.96 1.12 -5.70
N GLY A 121 13.77 2.16 -5.49
CA GLY A 121 13.30 3.54 -5.32
C GLY A 121 12.54 4.07 -6.53
N LEU A 122 13.03 3.78 -7.74
CA LEU A 122 12.33 4.12 -8.99
C LEU A 122 11.00 3.35 -9.11
N GLY A 123 11.00 2.06 -8.78
CA GLY A 123 9.79 1.23 -8.72
C GLY A 123 8.77 1.77 -7.73
N HIS A 124 9.22 2.15 -6.54
CA HIS A 124 8.40 2.74 -5.48
C HIS A 124 7.80 4.08 -5.91
N GLY A 125 8.58 4.95 -6.56
CA GLY A 125 8.09 6.20 -7.15
C GLY A 125 7.00 5.96 -8.19
N LYS A 126 7.24 5.05 -9.14
CA LYS A 126 6.24 4.67 -10.16
C LYS A 126 4.96 4.11 -9.53
N ALA A 127 5.08 3.28 -8.50
CA ALA A 127 3.92 2.74 -7.77
C ALA A 127 3.13 3.85 -7.06
N THR A 128 3.82 4.79 -6.41
CA THR A 128 3.19 5.87 -5.63
C THR A 128 2.41 6.85 -6.51
N PHE A 129 2.94 7.17 -7.69
CA PHE A 129 2.37 8.17 -8.60
C PHE A 129 1.65 7.57 -9.81
N GLY A 130 1.49 6.25 -9.88
CA GLY A 130 0.82 5.58 -10.98
C GLY A 130 -0.68 5.93 -11.06
N VAL A 131 -1.18 6.05 -12.29
CA VAL A 131 -2.59 6.40 -12.55
C VAL A 131 -3.47 5.15 -12.60
N ASP A 132 -2.97 4.08 -13.22
CA ASP A 132 -3.64 2.77 -13.28
C ASP A 132 -3.38 1.98 -12.00
N LEU A 133 -4.47 1.63 -11.31
CA LEU A 133 -4.42 0.98 -10.01
C LEU A 133 -3.95 -0.47 -10.06
N THR A 134 -4.24 -1.18 -11.15
CA THR A 134 -3.80 -2.56 -11.32
C THR A 134 -2.29 -2.57 -11.48
N GLU A 135 -1.76 -1.64 -12.29
CA GLU A 135 -0.32 -1.44 -12.43
C GLU A 135 0.33 -0.98 -11.12
N VAL A 136 -0.29 -0.04 -10.40
CA VAL A 136 0.19 0.44 -9.09
C VAL A 136 0.29 -0.71 -8.08
N ARG A 137 -0.76 -1.54 -7.94
CA ARG A 137 -0.76 -2.64 -6.98
C ARG A 137 0.27 -3.70 -7.35
N ARG A 138 0.41 -4.01 -8.65
CA ARG A 138 1.47 -4.90 -9.15
C ARG A 138 2.86 -4.32 -8.87
N ALA A 139 3.06 -3.03 -9.07
CA ALA A 139 4.31 -2.35 -8.79
C ALA A 139 4.65 -2.40 -7.29
N TYR A 140 3.67 -2.19 -6.40
CA TYR A 140 3.89 -2.37 -4.95
C TYR A 140 4.22 -3.83 -4.56
N ARG A 141 3.64 -4.83 -5.23
CA ARG A 141 4.06 -6.25 -5.03
C ARG A 141 5.49 -6.47 -5.48
N ALA A 142 5.88 -5.89 -6.62
CA ALA A 142 7.26 -5.99 -7.10
C ALA A 142 8.24 -5.31 -6.14
N VAL A 143 7.93 -4.11 -5.64
CA VAL A 143 8.72 -3.41 -4.61
C VAL A 143 8.81 -4.24 -3.33
N ARG A 144 7.70 -4.80 -2.84
CA ARG A 144 7.69 -5.71 -1.68
C ARG A 144 8.63 -6.88 -1.88
N ASP A 145 8.51 -7.59 -3.01
CA ASP A 145 9.29 -8.80 -3.28
C ASP A 145 10.78 -8.49 -3.52
N ALA A 146 11.07 -7.36 -4.16
CA ALA A 146 12.41 -6.82 -4.34
C ALA A 146 13.06 -6.49 -2.98
N SER A 147 12.42 -5.66 -2.17
CA SER A 147 12.91 -5.24 -0.85
C SER A 147 13.07 -6.43 0.11
N ALA A 148 12.09 -7.34 0.17
CA ALA A 148 12.18 -8.53 1.01
C ALA A 148 13.30 -9.49 0.56
N SER A 149 13.61 -9.54 -0.73
CA SER A 149 14.74 -10.33 -1.24
C SER A 149 16.08 -9.68 -0.92
N LEU A 150 16.17 -8.36 -1.04
CA LEU A 150 17.36 -7.59 -0.69
C LEU A 150 17.66 -7.67 0.82
N LEU A 151 16.67 -7.46 1.70
CA LEU A 151 16.85 -7.55 3.16
C LEU A 151 17.40 -8.91 3.63
N ARG A 152 17.06 -10.01 2.95
CA ARG A 152 17.59 -11.34 3.26
C ARG A 152 19.07 -11.52 2.90
N LYS A 153 19.65 -10.56 2.18
CA LYS A 153 21.04 -10.58 1.69
C LYS A 153 21.90 -9.46 2.25
N LEU A 154 21.30 -8.38 2.74
CA LEU A 154 22.03 -7.29 3.38
C LEU A 154 22.59 -7.72 4.73
N SER A 155 23.87 -7.42 4.96
CA SER A 155 24.47 -7.47 6.29
C SER A 155 24.28 -6.11 6.96
N LEU A 156 23.76 -6.12 8.19
CA LEU A 156 23.62 -4.91 9.01
C LEU A 156 24.96 -4.26 9.35
N GLU A 157 26.02 -5.07 9.46
CA GLU A 157 27.38 -4.59 9.76
C GLU A 157 28.02 -3.84 8.57
N ILE A 158 27.56 -4.11 7.34
CA ILE A 158 28.18 -3.56 6.12
C ILE A 158 27.29 -2.48 5.50
N TYR A 159 25.97 -2.64 5.58
CA TYR A 159 24.99 -1.80 4.86
C TYR A 159 23.83 -1.34 5.76
N PRO A 160 24.09 -0.72 6.92
CA PRO A 160 23.04 -0.35 7.87
C PRO A 160 22.04 0.67 7.28
N ALA A 161 22.50 1.67 6.52
CA ALA A 161 21.64 2.70 5.95
C ALA A 161 20.80 2.14 4.79
N SER A 162 21.39 1.36 3.88
CA SER A 162 20.65 0.65 2.84
C SER A 162 19.63 -0.34 3.43
N TYR A 163 19.95 -0.98 4.56
CA TYR A 163 19.02 -1.86 5.26
C TYR A 163 17.80 -1.09 5.76
N VAL A 164 18.02 0.06 6.42
CA VAL A 164 16.96 0.95 6.90
C VAL A 164 16.09 1.43 5.73
N GLN A 165 16.69 1.94 4.66
CA GLN A 165 15.94 2.40 3.48
C GLN A 165 15.13 1.27 2.82
N THR A 166 15.69 0.06 2.75
CA THR A 166 14.97 -1.11 2.23
C THR A 166 13.78 -1.49 3.12
N CYS A 167 13.94 -1.38 4.45
CA CYS A 167 12.83 -1.56 5.40
C CYS A 167 11.72 -0.53 5.19
N LEU A 168 12.04 0.73 4.88
CA LEU A 168 11.06 1.77 4.61
C LEU A 168 10.29 1.53 3.30
N TYR A 169 10.97 1.13 2.22
CA TYR A 169 10.28 0.73 0.98
C TYR A 169 9.36 -0.47 1.19
N LEU A 170 9.80 -1.44 1.98
CA LEU A 170 8.98 -2.60 2.31
C LEU A 170 7.80 -2.22 3.20
N HIS A 171 7.98 -1.33 4.18
CA HIS A 171 6.91 -0.77 5.01
C HIS A 171 5.81 -0.13 4.14
N ASP A 172 6.18 0.74 3.20
CA ASP A 172 5.22 1.46 2.36
C ASP A 172 4.42 0.50 1.47
N ALA A 173 5.11 -0.47 0.86
CA ALA A 173 4.45 -1.51 0.09
C ALA A 173 3.48 -2.34 0.94
N GLN A 174 3.86 -2.70 2.18
CA GLN A 174 3.00 -3.47 3.07
C GLN A 174 1.79 -2.65 3.55
N CYS A 175 1.94 -1.34 3.79
CA CYS A 175 0.80 -0.46 4.08
C CYS A 175 -0.24 -0.48 2.95
N VAL A 176 0.20 -0.36 1.69
CA VAL A 176 -0.69 -0.35 0.53
C VAL A 176 -1.33 -1.73 0.28
N LEU A 177 -0.61 -2.80 0.58
CA LEU A 177 -1.07 -4.18 0.40
C LEU A 177 -1.90 -4.72 1.58
N ASP A 178 -2.38 -3.85 2.47
CA ASP A 178 -3.23 -4.19 3.63
C ASP A 178 -2.53 -5.12 4.64
N ARG A 179 -1.26 -4.81 4.93
CA ARG A 179 -0.36 -5.58 5.80
C ARG A 179 0.27 -4.68 6.86
N ALA A 180 -0.58 -3.95 7.58
CA ALA A 180 -0.15 -2.96 8.57
C ALA A 180 0.64 -3.58 9.73
N ASP A 181 0.39 -4.87 10.04
CA ASP A 181 1.16 -5.68 10.98
C ASP A 181 2.63 -5.83 10.55
N ASP A 182 2.85 -6.25 9.30
CA ASP A 182 4.19 -6.41 8.73
C ASP A 182 4.86 -5.04 8.54
N ALA A 183 4.11 -4.03 8.10
CA ALA A 183 4.60 -2.67 7.99
C ALA A 183 5.14 -2.16 9.33
N LEU A 184 4.38 -2.32 10.42
CA LEU A 184 4.80 -1.92 11.77
C LEU A 184 6.11 -2.59 12.18
N ARG A 185 6.27 -3.89 11.85
CA ARG A 185 7.51 -4.62 12.13
C ARG A 185 8.70 -3.99 11.42
N TYR A 186 8.60 -3.71 10.12
CA TYR A 186 9.71 -3.16 9.35
C TYR A 186 10.05 -1.71 9.75
N ALA A 187 9.06 -0.88 10.07
CA ALA A 187 9.33 0.46 10.59
C ALA A 187 10.04 0.41 11.96
N LYS A 188 9.66 -0.52 12.85
CA LYS A 188 10.37 -0.74 14.13
C LYS A 188 11.78 -1.29 13.94
N LEU A 189 11.97 -2.18 12.98
CA LEU A 189 13.28 -2.74 12.66
C LEU A 189 14.22 -1.66 12.11
N ALA A 190 13.73 -0.81 11.20
CA ALA A 190 14.46 0.36 10.71
C ALA A 190 14.92 1.25 11.88
N ARG A 191 14.03 1.57 12.82
CA ARG A 191 14.39 2.32 14.03
C ARG A 191 15.44 1.63 14.88
N LEU A 192 15.28 0.33 15.13
CA LEU A 192 16.23 -0.44 15.93
C LEU A 192 17.64 -0.36 15.32
N VAL A 193 17.77 -0.45 14.00
CA VAL A 193 19.05 -0.31 13.30
C VAL A 193 19.61 1.11 13.49
N LEU A 194 18.81 2.15 13.21
CA LEU A 194 19.21 3.54 13.40
C LEU A 194 19.68 3.87 14.83
N GLU A 195 19.06 3.25 15.83
CA GLU A 195 19.38 3.47 17.25
C GLU A 195 20.64 2.70 17.71
N ASN A 196 21.05 1.64 17.00
CA ASN A 196 22.08 0.70 17.48
C ASN A 196 23.27 0.52 16.53
N THR A 197 23.32 1.22 15.39
CA THR A 197 24.43 1.14 14.44
C THR A 197 24.89 2.51 14.00
N ASP A 198 26.20 2.64 13.72
CA ASP A 198 26.74 3.84 13.11
C ASP A 198 26.44 3.80 11.59
N ILE A 199 25.39 4.51 11.21
CA ILE A 199 24.90 4.48 9.83
C ILE A 199 25.70 5.38 8.88
N TYR A 200 26.65 6.17 9.39
CA TYR A 200 27.47 7.07 8.58
C TYR A 200 28.59 6.33 7.83
N GLU A 201 28.94 5.11 8.25
CA GLU A 201 30.00 4.30 7.64
C GLU A 201 29.71 3.92 6.18
N GLU A 202 28.43 3.94 5.76
CA GLU A 202 28.02 3.69 4.37
C GLU A 202 28.11 4.94 3.46
N GLY A 203 28.62 6.07 3.98
CA GLY A 203 28.79 7.31 3.24
C GLY A 203 27.52 8.16 3.08
N PHE A 204 26.48 7.88 3.88
CA PHE A 204 25.27 8.69 3.94
C PHE A 204 25.54 10.05 4.59
N SER A 205 24.99 11.11 4.01
CA SER A 205 25.04 12.46 4.59
C SER A 205 24.15 12.56 5.83
N LYS A 206 24.44 13.53 6.70
CA LYS A 206 23.60 13.83 7.86
C LYS A 206 22.14 14.07 7.50
N GLU A 207 21.87 14.76 6.39
CA GLU A 207 20.53 15.02 5.90
C GLU A 207 19.81 13.72 5.48
N GLN A 208 20.53 12.77 4.88
CA GLN A 208 19.96 11.47 4.52
C GLN A 208 19.66 10.64 5.77
N VAL A 209 20.54 10.65 6.77
CA VAL A 209 20.33 10.00 8.06
C VAL A 209 19.12 10.59 8.79
N ASP A 210 19.08 11.92 8.92
CA ASP A 210 17.95 12.66 9.50
C ASP A 210 16.63 12.33 8.76
N TYR A 211 16.70 12.14 7.43
CA TYR A 211 15.54 11.74 6.64
C TYR A 211 15.06 10.32 6.92
N LEU A 212 15.97 9.37 7.08
CA LEU A 212 15.64 8.00 7.44
C LEU A 212 15.05 7.91 8.85
N ASP A 213 15.59 8.66 9.81
CA ASP A 213 15.12 8.67 11.20
C ASP A 213 13.68 9.18 11.33
N VAL A 214 13.40 10.37 10.76
CA VAL A 214 12.03 10.93 10.77
C VAL A 214 11.06 9.97 10.09
N ASN A 215 11.42 9.39 8.94
CA ASN A 215 10.56 8.45 8.24
C ASN A 215 10.34 7.14 8.99
N ALA A 216 11.34 6.60 9.68
CA ALA A 216 11.18 5.38 10.46
C ALA A 216 10.18 5.57 11.61
N ILE A 217 10.26 6.71 12.32
CA ILE A 217 9.30 7.05 13.38
C ILE A 217 7.92 7.36 12.81
N ARG A 218 7.84 8.13 11.72
CA ARG A 218 6.59 8.42 11.01
C ARG A 218 5.92 7.13 10.51
N GLY A 219 6.69 6.20 9.94
CA GLY A 219 6.22 4.90 9.47
C GLY A 219 5.60 4.06 10.60
N VAL A 220 6.22 4.05 11.79
CA VAL A 220 5.59 3.43 12.98
C VAL A 220 4.22 4.04 13.26
N GLY A 221 4.09 5.37 13.17
CA GLY A 221 2.82 6.06 13.33
C GLY A 221 1.77 5.66 12.29
N VAL A 222 2.15 5.65 11.00
CA VAL A 222 1.28 5.25 9.89
C VAL A 222 0.78 3.82 10.06
N ALA A 223 1.67 2.89 10.41
CA ALA A 223 1.31 1.50 10.64
C ALA A 223 0.38 1.34 11.86
N TYR A 224 0.59 2.10 12.94
CA TYR A 224 -0.36 2.12 14.06
C TYR A 224 -1.73 2.65 13.68
N HIS A 225 -1.80 3.72 12.87
CA HIS A 225 -3.07 4.24 12.37
C HIS A 225 -3.81 3.20 11.52
N ASN A 226 -3.10 2.52 10.62
CA ASN A 226 -3.67 1.45 9.80
C ASN A 226 -4.12 0.22 10.61
N LEU A 227 -3.63 0.06 11.85
CA LEU A 227 -4.06 -0.94 12.82
C LEU A 227 -5.15 -0.42 13.77
N GLU A 228 -5.72 0.76 13.52
CA GLU A 228 -6.74 1.41 14.37
C GLU A 228 -6.23 1.72 15.80
N LEU A 229 -4.93 1.97 15.93
CA LEU A 229 -4.26 2.33 17.19
C LEU A 229 -3.88 3.81 17.22
N ASP A 230 -4.83 4.71 16.97
CA ASP A 230 -4.58 6.14 16.70
C ASP A 230 -3.86 6.89 17.82
N ARG A 231 -4.11 6.54 19.08
CA ARG A 231 -3.35 7.14 20.20
C ARG A 231 -1.85 6.84 20.09
N ARG A 232 -1.49 5.59 19.72
CA ARG A 232 -0.08 5.20 19.49
C ARG A 232 0.49 5.87 18.25
N ALA A 233 -0.32 6.05 17.22
CA ALA A 233 0.06 6.82 16.04
C ALA A 233 0.42 8.26 16.41
N GLN A 234 -0.44 8.95 17.16
CA GLN A 234 -0.20 10.32 17.63
C GLN A 234 1.08 10.47 18.46
N PHE A 235 1.35 9.53 19.38
CA PHE A 235 2.63 9.52 20.12
C PHE A 235 3.83 9.41 19.18
N SER A 236 3.73 8.59 18.14
CA SER A 236 4.81 8.43 17.16
C SER A 236 5.02 9.71 16.35
N TYR A 237 3.97 10.39 15.93
CA TYR A 237 4.10 11.67 15.21
C TYR A 237 4.65 12.79 16.08
N ALA A 238 4.27 12.84 17.37
CA ALA A 238 4.87 13.77 18.32
C ALA A 238 6.37 13.49 18.49
N HIS A 239 6.76 12.22 18.56
CA HIS A 239 8.17 11.83 18.61
C HIS A 239 8.93 12.18 17.33
N ALA A 240 8.33 11.97 16.15
CA ALA A 240 8.94 12.36 14.88
C ALA A 240 9.25 13.86 14.86
N ARG A 241 8.33 14.70 15.38
CA ARG A 241 8.53 16.15 15.49
C ARG A 241 9.66 16.54 16.44
N SER A 242 9.99 15.73 17.46
CA SER A 242 11.08 16.04 18.40
C SER A 242 12.48 15.67 17.90
N THR A 243 12.61 14.96 16.78
CA THR A 243 13.91 14.57 16.22
C THR A 243 14.70 15.75 15.66
N SER A 244 16.03 15.62 15.62
CA SER A 244 16.90 16.59 14.94
C SER A 244 16.52 16.77 13.48
N GLY A 245 16.28 15.68 12.75
CA GLY A 245 15.93 15.73 11.34
C GLY A 245 14.67 16.52 11.04
N TYR A 246 13.67 16.43 11.93
CA TYR A 246 12.48 17.28 11.81
C TYR A 246 12.81 18.74 12.08
N GLN A 247 13.49 19.02 13.19
CA GLN A 247 13.81 20.38 13.63
C GLN A 247 14.72 21.13 12.65
N ASN A 248 15.59 20.40 11.94
CA ASN A 248 16.47 20.94 10.91
C ASN A 248 15.72 21.29 9.62
N SER A 249 14.57 20.66 9.34
CA SER A 249 13.81 20.83 8.09
C SER A 249 12.28 20.82 8.29
N PRO A 250 11.73 21.68 9.17
CA PRO A 250 10.31 21.62 9.52
C PRO A 250 9.39 21.96 8.35
N LEU A 251 9.84 22.80 7.41
CA LEU A 251 9.06 23.13 6.20
C LEU A 251 8.94 21.96 5.21
N PHE A 252 9.88 21.02 5.27
CA PHE A 252 9.80 19.79 4.49
C PHE A 252 8.82 18.79 5.14
N TRP A 253 8.99 18.57 6.45
CA TRP A 253 8.28 17.51 7.18
C TRP A 253 6.87 17.83 7.66
N GLU A 254 6.58 19.09 8.00
CA GLU A 254 5.28 19.46 8.58
C GLU A 254 4.08 19.09 7.70
N PRO A 255 4.10 19.27 6.37
CA PRO A 255 3.02 18.80 5.52
C PRO A 255 2.76 17.29 5.62
N LEU A 256 3.82 16.49 5.72
CA LEU A 256 3.74 15.03 5.76
C LEU A 256 3.26 14.54 7.13
N VAL A 257 3.93 14.98 8.21
CA VAL A 257 3.61 14.57 9.58
C VAL A 257 2.28 15.17 10.04
N GLY A 258 2.00 16.43 9.69
CA GLY A 258 0.75 17.10 10.03
C GLY A 258 -0.47 16.43 9.39
N ARG A 259 -0.36 15.98 8.13
CA ARG A 259 -1.41 15.18 7.48
C ARG A 259 -1.67 13.88 8.25
N ASP A 260 -0.62 13.17 8.65
CA ASP A 260 -0.78 11.90 9.36
C ASP A 260 -1.40 12.10 10.76
N VAL A 261 -1.07 13.23 11.42
CA VAL A 261 -1.73 13.65 12.66
C VAL A 261 -3.22 13.90 12.43
N LEU A 262 -3.60 14.62 11.36
CA LEU A 262 -5.02 14.82 11.02
C LEU A 262 -5.74 13.49 10.76
N ASN A 263 -5.11 12.56 10.04
CA ASN A 263 -5.68 11.23 9.83
C ASN A 263 -5.96 10.51 11.16
N ALA A 264 -4.97 10.46 12.06
CA ALA A 264 -5.15 9.83 13.36
C ALA A 264 -6.17 10.58 14.25
N MET A 265 -6.20 11.92 14.21
CA MET A 265 -7.19 12.71 14.95
C MET A 265 -8.61 12.37 14.52
N SER A 266 -8.86 12.23 13.21
CA SER A 266 -10.20 11.93 12.67
C SER A 266 -10.81 10.61 13.18
N GLN A 267 -9.99 9.69 13.67
CA GLN A 267 -10.42 8.40 14.23
C GLN A 267 -10.49 8.39 15.76
N THR A 268 -10.08 9.49 16.42
CA THR A 268 -10.20 9.61 17.86
C THR A 268 -11.55 10.23 18.26
N PRO A 269 -12.26 9.68 19.27
CA PRO A 269 -13.56 10.23 19.69
C PRO A 269 -13.51 11.66 20.24
N ARG A 270 -12.35 12.13 20.70
CA ARG A 270 -12.17 13.43 21.34
C ARG A 270 -10.87 14.06 20.88
N TYR A 271 -10.98 15.14 20.12
CA TYR A 271 -9.87 16.02 19.79
C TYR A 271 -10.35 17.47 19.69
N SER A 272 -9.40 18.41 19.57
CA SER A 272 -9.69 19.82 19.42
C SER A 272 -9.82 20.17 17.94
N ILE A 273 -11.01 20.58 17.50
CA ILE A 273 -11.18 21.09 16.12
C ILE A 273 -10.32 22.34 15.86
N ARG A 274 -10.05 23.14 16.90
CA ARG A 274 -9.15 24.29 16.81
C ARG A 274 -7.72 23.85 16.45
N GLU A 275 -7.25 22.78 17.07
CA GLU A 275 -5.93 22.21 16.78
C GLU A 275 -5.88 21.63 15.35
N ALA A 276 -6.90 20.89 14.94
CA ALA A 276 -6.99 20.39 13.56
C ALA A 276 -6.95 21.53 12.52
N ASN A 277 -7.68 22.61 12.76
CA ASN A 277 -7.66 23.79 11.89
C ASN A 277 -6.28 24.48 11.86
N GLN A 278 -5.58 24.56 13.00
CA GLN A 278 -4.23 25.14 13.07
C GLN A 278 -3.22 24.30 12.30
N ILE A 279 -3.30 22.97 12.40
CA ILE A 279 -2.46 22.05 11.64
C ILE A 279 -2.74 22.22 10.14
N ALA A 280 -4.00 22.15 9.72
CA ALA A 280 -4.40 22.30 8.32
C ALA A 280 -3.92 23.64 7.72
N TYR A 281 -4.13 24.75 8.42
CA TYR A 281 -3.67 26.07 8.00
C TYR A 281 -2.14 26.15 7.85
N LYS A 282 -1.39 25.57 8.80
CA LYS A 282 0.08 25.54 8.73
C LYS A 282 0.57 24.76 7.52
N ILE A 283 -0.03 23.58 7.26
CA ILE A 283 0.31 22.75 6.09
C ILE A 283 0.00 23.52 4.80
N GLU A 284 -1.17 24.14 4.72
CA GLU A 284 -1.61 24.92 3.57
C GLU A 284 -0.62 26.03 3.23
N LYS A 285 -0.23 26.86 4.20
CA LYS A 285 0.75 27.94 3.99
C LYS A 285 2.10 27.43 3.48
N ILE A 286 2.55 26.28 3.97
CA ILE A 286 3.80 25.65 3.54
C ILE A 286 3.67 25.12 2.10
N CYS A 287 2.59 24.41 1.79
CA CYS A 287 2.38 23.81 0.48
C CYS A 287 2.14 24.87 -0.60
N GLU A 288 1.36 25.92 -0.32
CA GLU A 288 1.16 27.07 -1.21
C GLU A 288 2.50 27.72 -1.58
N LYS A 289 3.36 27.97 -0.59
CA LYS A 289 4.70 28.56 -0.82
C LYS A 289 5.60 27.66 -1.67
N ARG A 290 5.43 26.34 -1.57
CA ARG A 290 6.23 25.33 -2.30
C ARG A 290 5.66 24.96 -3.66
N GLY A 291 4.43 25.36 -3.97
CA GLY A 291 3.69 24.82 -5.13
C GLY A 291 3.39 23.32 -5.00
N ASP A 292 3.34 22.76 -3.78
CA ASP A 292 3.11 21.33 -3.54
C ASP A 292 1.61 21.03 -3.49
N GLU A 293 0.98 21.02 -4.66
CA GLU A 293 -0.47 20.80 -4.79
C GLU A 293 -0.91 19.41 -4.36
N PHE A 294 -0.03 18.41 -4.56
CA PHE A 294 -0.30 17.03 -4.22
C PHE A 294 -0.43 16.85 -2.71
N THR A 295 0.58 17.28 -1.94
CA THR A 295 0.55 17.17 -0.49
C THR A 295 -0.58 18.02 0.11
N LEU A 296 -0.88 19.18 -0.50
CA LEU A 296 -2.00 20.02 -0.09
C LEU A 296 -3.35 19.32 -0.24
N LEU A 297 -3.63 18.69 -1.38
CA LEU A 297 -4.86 17.91 -1.60
C LEU A 297 -5.02 16.85 -0.50
N LEU A 298 -3.95 16.08 -0.23
CA LEU A 298 -4.00 15.00 0.75
C LEU A 298 -4.19 15.51 2.18
N ALA A 299 -3.61 16.66 2.52
CA ALA A 299 -3.80 17.29 3.82
C ALA A 299 -5.22 17.85 3.98
N ARG A 300 -5.79 18.48 2.94
CA ARG A 300 -7.17 18.98 2.95
C ARG A 300 -8.18 17.84 3.03
N GLU A 301 -7.90 16.70 2.39
CA GLU A 301 -8.72 15.49 2.51
C GLU A 301 -8.69 14.91 3.94
N SER A 302 -7.52 14.84 4.59
CA SER A 302 -7.41 14.45 6.00
C SER A 302 -8.13 15.43 6.94
N TRP A 303 -8.03 16.74 6.66
CA TRP A 303 -8.75 17.77 7.42
C TRP A 303 -10.27 17.69 7.22
N LEU A 304 -10.74 17.39 6.01
CA LEU A 304 -12.15 17.18 5.71
C LEU A 304 -12.76 16.11 6.62
N ARG A 305 -12.08 14.98 6.82
CA ARG A 305 -12.53 13.93 7.76
C ARG A 305 -12.66 14.46 9.18
N CYS A 306 -11.72 15.30 9.62
CA CYS A 306 -11.79 15.93 10.93
C CYS A 306 -12.98 16.91 11.06
N LEU A 307 -13.35 17.60 9.97
CA LEU A 307 -14.49 18.49 9.95
C LEU A 307 -15.82 17.73 10.00
N ILE A 308 -15.91 16.62 9.26
CA ILE A 308 -17.07 15.72 9.26
C ILE A 308 -17.31 15.17 10.66
N GLN A 309 -16.28 14.59 11.30
CA GLN A 309 -16.41 14.00 12.64
C GLN A 309 -16.79 15.01 13.74
N HIS A 310 -16.52 16.31 13.53
CA HIS A 310 -16.91 17.41 14.43
C HIS A 310 -18.15 18.19 13.97
N GLU A 311 -18.90 17.65 13.02
CA GLU A 311 -20.15 18.21 12.54
C GLU A 311 -20.02 19.65 11.98
N LYS A 312 -18.86 19.97 11.39
CA LYS A 312 -18.59 21.26 10.75
C LYS A 312 -19.05 21.25 9.28
N TRP A 313 -20.29 20.86 9.05
CA TRP A 313 -20.85 20.53 7.73
C TRP A 313 -20.64 21.61 6.67
N LYS A 314 -20.92 22.88 6.98
CA LYS A 314 -20.75 24.00 6.02
C LYS A 314 -19.30 24.16 5.56
N LEU A 315 -18.35 23.99 6.48
CA LEU A 315 -16.93 24.11 6.16
C LEU A 315 -16.44 22.85 5.45
N ALA A 316 -16.85 21.66 5.91
CA ALA A 316 -16.56 20.39 5.24
C ALA A 316 -17.05 20.40 3.78
N GLN A 317 -18.27 20.87 3.52
CA GLN A 317 -18.84 20.96 2.18
C GLN A 317 -18.05 21.92 1.29
N ARG A 318 -17.62 23.07 1.82
CA ARG A 318 -16.77 24.01 1.07
C ARG A 318 -15.43 23.37 0.70
N VAL A 319 -14.74 22.78 1.67
CA VAL A 319 -13.43 22.12 1.44
C VAL A 319 -13.57 21.00 0.42
N TYR A 320 -14.61 20.16 0.55
CA TYR A 320 -14.87 19.10 -0.42
C TYR A 320 -15.12 19.65 -1.84
N GLN A 321 -15.94 20.70 -1.97
CA GLN A 321 -16.28 21.28 -3.26
C GLN A 321 -15.05 21.90 -3.96
N GLU A 322 -14.21 22.61 -3.20
CA GLU A 322 -12.96 23.15 -3.73
C GLU A 322 -12.03 22.04 -4.27
N GLU A 323 -11.88 20.94 -3.54
CA GLU A 323 -10.97 19.88 -3.95
C GLU A 323 -11.51 19.03 -5.10
N ILE A 324 -12.81 18.72 -5.13
CA ILE A 324 -13.39 17.93 -6.22
C ILE A 324 -13.33 18.68 -7.56
N GLU A 325 -13.48 20.01 -7.55
CA GLU A 325 -13.29 20.87 -8.71
C GLU A 325 -11.82 21.01 -9.13
N ARG A 326 -10.89 20.83 -8.19
CA ARG A 326 -9.45 20.91 -8.43
C ARG A 326 -8.87 19.64 -9.04
N ILE A 327 -9.35 18.45 -8.65
CA ILE A 327 -8.81 17.15 -9.10
C ILE A 327 -8.62 17.04 -10.62
N PRO A 328 -9.56 17.45 -11.49
CA PRO A 328 -9.39 17.34 -12.94
C PRO A 328 -8.18 18.11 -13.48
N ARG A 329 -7.69 19.12 -12.75
CA ARG A 329 -6.56 19.97 -13.14
C ARG A 329 -5.21 19.44 -12.67
N LEU A 330 -5.20 18.39 -11.83
CA LEU A 330 -3.99 17.82 -11.25
C LEU A 330 -3.57 16.54 -12.01
N PRO A 331 -2.56 16.60 -12.90
CA PRO A 331 -2.22 15.47 -13.78
C PRO A 331 -1.65 14.26 -13.04
N TYR A 332 -1.15 14.45 -11.82
CA TYR A 332 -0.50 13.41 -11.01
C TYR A 332 -1.45 12.74 -9.99
N ILE A 333 -2.74 13.09 -9.99
CA ILE A 333 -3.73 12.51 -9.08
C ILE A 333 -4.25 11.19 -9.66
N GLY A 334 -3.54 10.12 -9.28
CA GLY A 334 -3.95 8.75 -9.52
C GLY A 334 -5.26 8.38 -8.85
N SER A 335 -5.84 7.28 -9.28
CA SER A 335 -7.20 6.86 -8.90
C SER A 335 -7.38 6.56 -7.41
N LEU A 336 -6.30 6.20 -6.69
CA LEU A 336 -6.34 5.95 -5.24
C LEU A 336 -6.70 7.23 -4.47
N HIS A 337 -6.05 8.33 -4.82
CA HIS A 337 -6.27 9.64 -4.21
C HIS A 337 -7.69 10.15 -4.51
N ARG A 338 -8.19 9.92 -5.73
CA ARG A 338 -9.59 10.22 -6.09
C ARG A 338 -10.58 9.44 -5.24
N ALA A 339 -10.33 8.15 -5.05
CA ALA A 339 -11.17 7.29 -4.22
C ALA A 339 -11.21 7.75 -2.75
N PHE A 340 -10.11 8.28 -2.20
CA PHE A 340 -10.11 8.85 -0.84
C PHE A 340 -11.00 10.09 -0.73
N LEU A 341 -10.88 11.04 -1.67
CA LEU A 341 -11.71 12.25 -1.64
C LEU A 341 -13.19 11.91 -1.82
N LEU A 342 -13.53 11.06 -2.80
CA LEU A 342 -14.91 10.63 -3.06
C LEU A 342 -15.51 9.88 -1.87
N LYS A 343 -14.72 9.04 -1.19
CA LYS A 343 -15.12 8.36 0.06
C LYS A 343 -15.48 9.38 1.14
N SER A 344 -14.63 10.38 1.36
CA SER A 344 -14.89 11.45 2.34
C SER A 344 -16.11 12.30 1.94
N GLY A 345 -16.32 12.54 0.64
CA GLY A 345 -17.51 13.21 0.11
C GLY A 345 -18.80 12.40 0.29
N ALA A 346 -18.75 11.08 0.11
CA ALA A 346 -19.86 10.19 0.39
C ALA A 346 -20.18 10.21 1.89
N GLN A 347 -19.17 10.12 2.77
CA GLN A 347 -19.37 10.24 4.20
C GLN A 347 -20.04 11.57 4.58
N LEU A 348 -19.58 12.70 4.02
CA LEU A 348 -20.21 13.99 4.27
C LEU A 348 -21.70 14.01 3.87
N SER A 349 -22.05 13.51 2.68
CA SER A 349 -23.44 13.44 2.22
C SER A 349 -24.31 12.55 3.11
N TRP A 350 -23.74 11.43 3.58
CA TRP A 350 -24.40 10.54 4.53
C TRP A 350 -24.74 11.26 5.85
N GLU A 351 -23.75 11.91 6.47
CA GLU A 351 -23.94 12.65 7.73
C GLU A 351 -24.92 13.83 7.58
N MET A 352 -25.00 14.44 6.40
CA MET A 352 -25.94 15.51 6.10
C MET A 352 -27.36 15.03 5.74
N GLY A 353 -27.57 13.72 5.58
CA GLY A 353 -28.85 13.14 5.15
C GLY A 353 -29.18 13.31 3.66
N ASP A 354 -28.19 13.71 2.83
CA ASP A 354 -28.35 13.84 1.39
C ASP A 354 -28.10 12.51 0.68
N MET A 355 -29.13 11.66 0.70
CA MET A 355 -29.04 10.29 0.21
C MET A 355 -28.84 10.20 -1.31
N ALA A 356 -29.32 11.18 -2.08
CA ALA A 356 -29.14 11.20 -3.54
C ALA A 356 -27.67 11.42 -3.91
N THR A 357 -27.07 12.47 -3.34
CA THR A 357 -25.64 12.75 -3.54
C THR A 357 -24.75 11.66 -2.93
N TRP A 358 -25.17 11.08 -1.80
CA TRP A 358 -24.48 9.93 -1.21
C TRP A 358 -24.43 8.74 -2.18
N GLN A 359 -25.57 8.35 -2.78
CA GLN A 359 -25.65 7.24 -3.73
C GLN A 359 -24.76 7.43 -4.96
N GLU A 360 -24.73 8.65 -5.51
CA GLU A 360 -23.87 8.99 -6.64
C GLU A 360 -22.39 8.81 -6.27
N ARG A 361 -21.94 9.49 -5.20
CA ARG A 361 -20.53 9.50 -4.76
C ARG A 361 -20.06 8.12 -4.31
N ILE A 362 -20.87 7.39 -3.56
CA ILE A 362 -20.51 6.05 -3.11
C ILE A 362 -20.47 5.09 -4.30
N GLY A 363 -21.33 5.26 -5.30
CA GLY A 363 -21.30 4.48 -6.53
C GLY A 363 -20.02 4.71 -7.34
N GLU A 364 -19.59 5.96 -7.52
CA GLU A 364 -18.31 6.27 -8.14
C GLU A 364 -17.12 5.73 -7.34
N THR A 365 -17.16 5.87 -6.02
CA THR A 365 -16.15 5.33 -5.11
C THR A 365 -16.03 3.82 -5.28
N LEU A 366 -17.16 3.09 -5.31
CA LEU A 366 -17.18 1.63 -5.48
C LEU A 366 -16.67 1.21 -6.86
N LYS A 367 -17.04 1.91 -7.94
CA LYS A 367 -16.51 1.64 -9.29
C LYS A 367 -14.98 1.79 -9.33
N LEU A 368 -14.47 2.88 -8.75
CA LEU A 368 -13.03 3.11 -8.67
C LEU A 368 -12.34 2.05 -7.81
N MET A 369 -12.86 1.76 -6.62
CA MET A 369 -12.28 0.75 -5.71
C MET A 369 -12.35 -0.67 -6.29
N HIS A 370 -13.42 -1.02 -6.99
CA HIS A 370 -13.54 -2.32 -7.65
C HIS A 370 -12.54 -2.45 -8.80
N LYS A 371 -12.46 -1.45 -9.69
CA LYS A 371 -11.44 -1.39 -10.74
C LYS A 371 -10.01 -1.41 -10.14
N ALA A 372 -9.85 -0.88 -8.93
CA ALA A 372 -8.59 -0.87 -8.20
C ALA A 372 -8.24 -2.18 -7.48
N GLY A 373 -9.18 -3.11 -7.35
CA GLY A 373 -9.02 -4.26 -6.46
C GLY A 373 -8.81 -3.87 -4.98
N LEU A 374 -9.36 -2.73 -4.52
CA LEU A 374 -9.25 -2.26 -3.13
C LEU A 374 -10.25 -2.97 -2.20
N SER A 375 -10.22 -4.30 -2.17
CA SER A 375 -11.18 -5.12 -1.43
C SER A 375 -11.25 -4.80 0.06
N HIS A 376 -10.14 -4.38 0.69
CA HIS A 376 -10.16 -3.90 2.08
C HIS A 376 -11.02 -2.64 2.24
N GLN A 377 -10.80 -1.61 1.41
CA GLN A 377 -11.58 -0.39 1.48
C GLN A 377 -13.07 -0.66 1.21
N MET A 378 -13.38 -1.58 0.29
CA MET A 378 -14.76 -2.04 0.09
C MET A 378 -15.34 -2.72 1.33
N ARG A 379 -14.57 -3.54 2.05
CA ARG A 379 -15.00 -4.13 3.34
C ARG A 379 -15.29 -3.06 4.39
N THR A 380 -14.42 -2.06 4.53
CA THR A 380 -14.64 -0.93 5.45
C THR A 380 -15.93 -0.18 5.11
N LEU A 381 -16.22 0.06 3.83
CA LEU A 381 -17.48 0.68 3.41
C LEU A 381 -18.69 -0.21 3.73
N LYS A 382 -18.59 -1.53 3.48
CA LYS A 382 -19.65 -2.50 3.82
C LYS A 382 -19.95 -2.49 5.33
N GLN A 383 -18.91 -2.40 6.16
CA GLN A 383 -19.07 -2.28 7.61
C GLN A 383 -19.72 -0.95 8.02
N ALA A 384 -19.32 0.16 7.39
CA ALA A 384 -19.82 1.49 7.73
C ALA A 384 -21.30 1.71 7.33
N TYR A 385 -21.72 1.25 6.15
CA TYR A 385 -23.03 1.59 5.59
C TYR A 385 -24.04 0.42 5.56
N GLY A 386 -23.60 -0.81 5.84
CA GLY A 386 -24.46 -1.98 5.97
C GLY A 386 -25.35 -2.24 4.75
N SER A 387 -26.65 -2.39 4.98
CA SER A 387 -27.64 -2.72 3.95
C SER A 387 -27.80 -1.64 2.88
N ASN A 388 -27.53 -0.36 3.20
CA ASN A 388 -27.65 0.72 2.23
C ASN A 388 -26.61 0.60 1.12
N LEU A 389 -25.41 0.09 1.44
CA LEU A 389 -24.38 -0.14 0.42
C LEU A 389 -24.74 -1.31 -0.50
N LYS A 390 -25.44 -2.31 0.04
CA LYS A 390 -25.81 -3.52 -0.72
C LYS A 390 -26.66 -3.16 -1.94
N SER A 391 -27.68 -2.31 -1.78
CA SER A 391 -28.52 -1.89 -2.91
C SER A 391 -27.74 -1.16 -4.01
N VAL A 392 -26.71 -0.39 -3.64
CA VAL A 392 -25.82 0.28 -4.59
C VAL A 392 -24.89 -0.71 -5.28
N ILE A 393 -24.35 -1.70 -4.56
CA ILE A 393 -23.52 -2.76 -5.16
C ILE A 393 -24.34 -3.58 -6.16
N ASP A 394 -25.55 -3.97 -5.78
CA ASP A 394 -26.48 -4.75 -6.61
C ASP A 394 -26.85 -3.98 -7.89
N SER A 395 -27.14 -2.67 -7.79
CA SER A 395 -27.49 -1.83 -8.95
C SER A 395 -26.31 -1.60 -9.90
N LEU A 396 -25.08 -1.65 -9.40
CA LEU A 396 -23.86 -1.54 -10.19
C LEU A 396 -23.40 -2.87 -10.80
N GLY A 397 -24.03 -3.99 -10.46
CA GLY A 397 -23.61 -5.32 -10.92
C GLY A 397 -22.20 -5.70 -10.48
N LEU A 398 -21.71 -5.11 -9.38
CA LEU A 398 -20.40 -5.44 -8.84
C LEU A 398 -20.51 -6.76 -8.07
N ALA A 399 -19.90 -7.83 -8.57
CA ALA A 399 -19.90 -9.11 -7.88
C ALA A 399 -19.36 -8.96 -6.44
N ASP A 400 -19.96 -9.67 -5.49
CA ASP A 400 -19.46 -9.75 -4.11
C ASP A 400 -18.07 -10.41 -4.11
N GLY A 401 -17.03 -9.56 -4.15
CA GLY A 401 -15.62 -9.94 -4.07
C GLY A 401 -15.19 -10.41 -2.69
#